data_AF-A0A814F9B4-F1
#
_entry.id   AF-A0A814F9B4-F1
#
_cell.length_a   1.000
_cell.length_b   1.000
_cell.length_c   1.000
_cell.angle_alpha   90.00
_cell.angle_beta   90.00
_cell.angle_gamma   90.00
#
_symmetry.space_group_name_H-M   'P 1'
#
loop_
_entity.id
_entity.type
_entity.pdbx_description
1 polymer ?
#
loop_
_entity_poly.entity_id
_entity_poly.type
_entity_poly.pdbx_seq_one_letter_code
_entity_poly.pdbx_strand_id
1 'polypeptide(L)'
;MKKNHLPWNYTMEWDVPSESLYSILNCALRDADRQNLRPWYRYLKLFLTALYKLPSIPHQTVWRGVREDLSDEYCVGDERAWWALSSCTTSLKVLESSIYCGKSDTRTLFSIESFPGKIQLKTNLC
;
A
#
# COMPACT_ATOMS: atom_id res chain seq x y z
N MET A 1 8.81 -30.85 4.17
CA MET A 1 8.56 -29.40 4.32
C MET A 1 7.42 -29.01 3.39
N LYS A 2 6.21 -28.85 3.93
CA LYS A 2 5.03 -28.51 3.13
C LYS A 2 5.14 -27.04 2.72
N LYS A 3 5.42 -26.78 1.44
CA LYS A 3 5.20 -25.45 0.85
C LYS A 3 3.70 -25.22 0.84
N ASN A 4 3.20 -24.55 1.88
CA ASN A 4 1.85 -24.05 1.91
C ASN A 4 1.76 -22.89 0.91
N HIS A 5 1.57 -23.23 -0.36
CA HIS A 5 1.09 -22.30 -1.37
C HIS A 5 -0.38 -22.00 -1.06
N LEU A 6 -0.67 -20.74 -0.74
CA LEU A 6 -1.87 -19.94 -1.06
C LEU A 6 -1.76 -18.62 -0.25
N PRO A 7 -2.32 -17.46 -0.68
CA PRO A 7 -2.70 -17.03 -2.03
C PRO A 7 -2.31 -15.55 -2.35
N TRP A 8 -2.13 -15.21 -3.63
CA TRP A 8 -2.44 -13.90 -4.25
C TRP A 8 -2.42 -12.62 -3.39
N ASN A 9 -1.37 -12.36 -2.62
CA ASN A 9 -1.33 -11.15 -1.80
C ASN A 9 -0.92 -9.96 -2.69
N TYR A 10 -1.77 -8.94 -2.77
CA TYR A 10 -1.56 -7.78 -3.63
C TYR A 10 -0.21 -7.07 -3.36
N THR A 11 0.25 -7.08 -2.10
CA THR A 11 1.51 -6.46 -1.67
C THR A 11 2.69 -7.43 -1.63
N MET A 12 2.59 -8.60 -2.27
CA MET A 12 3.69 -9.56 -2.30
C MET A 12 4.78 -9.04 -3.24
N GLU A 13 5.96 -8.77 -2.69
CA GLU A 13 7.15 -8.51 -3.48
C GLU A 13 7.59 -9.81 -4.17
N TRP A 14 7.94 -9.71 -5.44
CA TRP A 14 8.51 -10.82 -6.22
C TRP A 14 10.04 -10.75 -6.14
N ASP A 15 10.73 -11.79 -6.63
CA ASP A 15 12.20 -11.85 -6.64
C ASP A 15 12.83 -10.60 -7.29
N VAL A 16 12.13 -10.02 -8.26
CA VAL A 16 12.39 -8.68 -8.79
C VAL A 16 11.28 -7.73 -8.31
N PRO A 17 11.54 -6.80 -7.36
CA PRO A 17 10.50 -5.95 -6.78
C PRO A 17 9.74 -5.09 -7.79
N SER A 18 10.41 -4.63 -8.86
CA SER A 18 9.81 -3.84 -9.95
C SER A 18 8.82 -4.64 -10.80
N GLU A 19 8.89 -5.97 -10.78
CA GLU A 19 8.02 -6.86 -11.55
C GLU A 19 6.83 -7.38 -10.74
N SER A 20 6.78 -7.07 -9.44
CA SER A 20 5.66 -7.48 -8.61
C SER A 20 4.33 -6.88 -9.08
N LEU A 21 3.24 -7.62 -8.89
CA LEU A 21 1.87 -7.14 -9.16
C LEU A 21 1.59 -5.79 -8.49
N TYR A 22 2.09 -5.61 -7.26
CA TYR A 22 2.02 -4.35 -6.52
C TYR A 22 2.65 -3.20 -7.30
N SER A 23 3.91 -3.39 -7.72
CA SER A 23 4.71 -2.37 -8.41
C SER A 23 4.13 -2.03 -9.78
N ILE A 24 3.79 -3.03 -10.59
CA ILE A 24 3.26 -2.83 -11.93
C ILE A 24 1.89 -2.14 -11.87
N LEU A 25 0.97 -2.60 -11.01
CA LEU A 25 -0.34 -1.98 -10.90
C LEU A 25 -0.25 -0.54 -10.40
N ASN A 26 0.58 -0.28 -9.39
CA ASN A 26 0.76 1.08 -8.88
C ASN A 26 1.47 2.01 -9.88
N CYS A 27 2.31 1.47 -10.77
CA CYS A 27 2.84 2.22 -11.89
C CYS A 27 1.71 2.63 -12.84
N ALA A 28 0.89 1.68 -13.28
CA ALA A 28 -0.25 1.94 -14.17
C ALA A 28 -1.30 2.89 -13.56
N LEU A 29 -1.49 2.86 -12.23
CA LEU A 29 -2.39 3.76 -11.52
C LEU A 29 -1.85 5.20 -11.43
N ARG A 30 -0.53 5.39 -11.38
CA ARG A 30 0.11 6.72 -11.36
C ARG A 30 0.24 7.35 -12.75
N ASP A 31 0.24 6.53 -13.80
CA ASP A 31 0.40 6.96 -15.17
C ASP A 31 -0.69 7.97 -15.59
N ALA A 32 -0.27 9.09 -16.18
CA ALA A 32 -1.19 10.11 -16.68
C ALA A 32 -2.08 9.58 -17.82
N ASP A 33 -1.57 8.66 -18.65
CA ASP A 33 -2.35 8.03 -19.70
C ASP A 33 -3.27 6.93 -19.13
N ARG A 34 -4.55 7.26 -19.05
CA ARG A 34 -5.59 6.35 -18.56
C ARG A 34 -5.84 5.15 -19.48
N GLN A 35 -5.32 5.14 -20.71
CA GLN A 35 -5.39 3.97 -21.59
C GLN A 35 -4.58 2.80 -21.02
N ASN A 36 -3.46 3.08 -20.34
CA ASN A 36 -2.61 2.07 -19.72
C ASN A 36 -3.31 1.33 -18.56
N LEU A 37 -4.38 1.90 -18.02
CA LEU A 37 -5.18 1.28 -16.96
C LEU A 37 -6.23 0.29 -17.48
N ARG A 38 -6.60 0.35 -18.77
CA ARG A 38 -7.66 -0.50 -19.36
C ARG A 38 -7.45 -2.00 -19.15
N PRO A 39 -6.24 -2.57 -19.30
CA PRO A 39 -6.01 -4.00 -19.05
C PRO A 39 -6.36 -4.41 -17.60
N TRP A 40 -6.26 -3.47 -16.67
CA TRP A 40 -6.46 -3.70 -15.23
C TRP A 40 -7.91 -3.60 -14.79
N TYR A 41 -8.85 -3.13 -15.61
CA TYR A 41 -10.23 -2.85 -15.18
C TYR A 41 -10.93 -4.06 -14.56
N ARG A 42 -10.77 -5.25 -15.14
CA ARG A 42 -11.37 -6.48 -14.60
C ARG A 42 -10.76 -6.85 -13.25
N TYR A 43 -9.44 -6.71 -13.13
CA TYR A 43 -8.72 -6.94 -11.88
C TYR A 43 -9.13 -5.93 -10.81
N LEU A 44 -9.13 -4.64 -11.13
CA LEU A 44 -9.54 -3.57 -10.23
C LEU A 44 -10.98 -3.75 -9.76
N LYS A 45 -11.90 -4.11 -10.67
CA LYS A 45 -13.29 -4.41 -10.29
C LYS A 45 -13.34 -5.56 -9.27
N LEU A 46 -12.64 -6.67 -9.53
CA LEU A 46 -12.59 -7.81 -8.62
C LEU A 46 -11.98 -7.42 -7.27
N PHE A 47 -10.83 -6.75 -7.30
CA PHE A 47 -10.07 -6.36 -6.12
C PHE A 47 -10.83 -5.37 -5.24
N LEU A 48 -11.39 -4.30 -5.83
CA LEU A 48 -12.21 -3.32 -5.10
C LEU A 48 -13.51 -3.94 -4.57
N THR A 49 -14.12 -4.88 -5.31
CA THR A 49 -15.29 -5.63 -4.82
C THR A 49 -14.92 -6.50 -3.62
N ALA A 50 -13.77 -7.16 -3.64
CA ALA A 50 -13.29 -7.95 -2.51
C ALA A 50 -13.00 -7.05 -1.29
N LEU A 51 -12.32 -5.91 -1.48
CA LEU A 51 -12.09 -4.92 -0.43
C LEU A 51 -13.39 -4.42 0.19
N TYR A 52 -14.41 -4.12 -0.63
CA TYR A 52 -15.71 -3.65 -0.15
C TYR A 52 -16.41 -4.66 0.77
N LYS A 53 -16.17 -5.96 0.56
CA LYS A 53 -16.74 -7.05 1.36
C LYS A 53 -16.00 -7.28 2.69
N LEU A 54 -14.82 -6.69 2.91
CA LEU A 54 -14.10 -6.85 4.17
C LEU A 54 -14.82 -6.12 5.31
N PRO A 55 -14.63 -6.54 6.57
CA PRO A 55 -15.13 -5.79 7.72
C PRO A 55 -14.61 -4.35 7.70
N SER A 56 -15.47 -3.40 8.06
CA SER A 56 -15.02 -2.03 8.28
C SER A 56 -14.23 -2.00 9.59
N ILE A 57 -13.13 -1.29 9.59
CA ILE A 57 -12.33 -1.06 10.78
C ILE A 57 -12.77 0.29 11.38
N PRO A 58 -12.80 0.41 12.72
CA PRO A 58 -13.11 1.68 13.37
C PRO A 58 -12.10 2.78 12.98
N HIS A 59 -12.44 4.02 13.29
CA HIS A 59 -11.50 5.12 13.14
C HIS A 59 -10.19 4.80 13.87
N GLN A 60 -9.07 4.92 13.16
CA GLN A 60 -7.75 4.71 13.76
C GLN A 60 -6.63 5.34 12.92
N THR A 61 -5.51 5.60 13.58
CA THR A 61 -4.27 5.99 12.90
C THR A 61 -3.64 4.78 12.21
N VAL A 62 -3.23 4.98 10.96
CA VAL A 62 -2.39 4.07 10.20
C VAL A 62 -1.13 4.79 9.73
N TRP A 63 -0.07 4.01 9.55
CA TRP A 63 1.26 4.51 9.24
C TRP A 63 1.71 3.99 7.88
N ARG A 64 2.39 4.84 7.11
CA ARG A 64 3.01 4.47 5.85
C ARG A 64 4.42 5.04 5.79
N GLY A 65 5.41 4.17 5.63
CA GLY A 65 6.80 4.57 5.38
C GLY A 65 7.09 4.64 3.88
N VAL A 66 7.81 5.68 3.47
CA VAL A 66 8.39 5.82 2.13
C VAL A 66 9.90 6.03 2.28
N ARG A 67 10.70 5.39 1.41
CA ARG A 67 12.17 5.44 1.45
C ARG A 67 12.76 6.67 0.73
N GLU A 68 11.96 7.72 0.59
CA GLU A 68 12.30 8.97 -0.08
C GLU A 68 11.94 10.12 0.86
N ASP A 69 12.65 11.25 0.73
CA ASP A 69 12.29 12.49 1.40
C ASP A 69 11.30 13.26 0.53
N LEU A 70 10.06 13.37 1.03
CA LEU A 70 8.95 14.07 0.39
C LEU A 70 8.56 15.33 1.17
N SER A 71 9.38 15.80 2.12
CA SER A 71 9.03 16.94 2.97
C SER A 71 8.71 18.21 2.19
N ASP A 72 9.43 18.46 1.09
CA ASP A 72 9.20 19.60 0.19
C ASP A 72 7.93 19.47 -0.67
N GLU A 73 7.36 18.26 -0.81
CA GLU A 73 6.20 18.01 -1.66
C GLU A 73 4.85 18.17 -0.95
N TYR A 74 4.86 18.28 0.38
CA TYR A 74 3.67 18.33 1.22
C TYR A 74 3.64 19.62 2.05
N CYS A 75 2.83 20.59 1.65
CA CYS A 75 2.57 21.78 2.46
C CYS A 75 1.38 21.55 3.40
N VAL A 76 1.40 22.23 4.55
CA VAL A 76 0.29 22.17 5.50
C VAL A 76 -0.97 22.76 4.85
N GLY A 77 -2.05 21.98 4.85
CA GLY A 77 -3.32 22.37 4.24
C GLY A 77 -3.51 21.89 2.79
N ASP A 78 -2.52 21.23 2.19
CA ASP A 78 -2.64 20.67 0.85
C ASP A 78 -3.57 19.44 0.83
N GLU A 79 -4.48 19.43 -0.15
CA GLU A 79 -5.25 18.23 -0.49
C GLU A 79 -4.58 17.47 -1.64
N ARG A 80 -4.25 16.20 -1.41
CA ARG A 80 -3.59 15.33 -2.39
C ARG A 80 -4.39 14.04 -2.60
N ALA A 81 -4.57 13.67 -3.87
CA ALA A 81 -5.11 12.37 -4.23
C ALA A 81 -3.98 11.35 -4.47
N TRP A 82 -3.99 10.24 -3.74
CA TRP A 82 -3.11 9.11 -4.00
C TRP A 82 -3.77 8.14 -4.97
N TRP A 83 -3.43 8.26 -6.26
CA TRP A 83 -3.98 7.41 -7.33
C TRP A 83 -3.60 5.93 -7.19
N ALA A 84 -2.45 5.67 -6.57
CA ALA A 84 -1.95 4.32 -6.30
C ALA A 84 -2.56 3.72 -5.03
N LEU A 85 -2.70 2.39 -5.01
CA LEU A 85 -3.08 1.68 -3.80
C LEU A 85 -1.92 1.72 -2.80
N SER A 86 -2.22 2.21 -1.60
CA SER A 86 -1.23 2.40 -0.55
C SER A 86 -1.37 1.31 0.51
N SER A 87 -0.29 0.56 0.72
CA SER A 87 -0.14 -0.29 1.90
C SER A 87 0.19 0.56 3.13
N CYS A 88 -0.46 0.25 4.26
CA CYS A 88 -0.31 0.92 5.55
C CYS A 88 -0.26 -0.13 6.67
N THR A 89 0.33 0.23 7.81
CA THR A 89 0.38 -0.60 9.02
C THR A 89 -0.17 0.15 10.22
N THR A 90 -0.76 -0.57 11.16
CA THR A 90 -1.21 -0.02 12.45
C THR A 90 -0.13 -0.06 13.50
N SER A 91 0.94 -0.81 13.23
CA SER A 91 2.07 -0.98 14.14
C SER A 91 3.27 -0.22 13.62
N LEU A 92 3.67 0.81 14.37
CA LEU A 92 4.88 1.59 14.11
C LEU A 92 6.13 0.68 14.12
N LYS A 93 6.14 -0.36 14.96
CA LYS A 93 7.24 -1.34 15.07
C LYS A 93 7.48 -2.11 13.77
N VAL A 94 6.47 -2.28 12.91
CA VAL A 94 6.64 -2.92 11.60
C VAL A 94 7.50 -2.04 10.68
N LEU A 95 7.41 -0.73 10.84
CA LEU A 95 8.24 0.24 10.12
C LEU A 95 9.65 0.36 10.73
N GLU A 96 9.93 -0.22 11.88
CA GLU A 96 11.31 -0.29 12.42
C GLU A 96 12.11 -1.43 11.77
N SER A 97 11.45 -2.37 11.09
CA SER A 97 12.12 -3.49 10.44
C SER A 97 12.79 -3.10 9.11
N SER A 98 14.02 -3.56 8.91
CA SER A 98 14.89 -3.23 7.76
C SER A 98 14.32 -3.64 6.39
N ILE A 99 13.29 -4.49 6.38
CA ILE A 99 12.60 -4.97 5.17
C ILE A 99 11.66 -3.89 4.61
N TYR A 100 11.03 -3.08 5.46
CA TYR A 100 10.21 -1.94 5.02
C TYR A 100 11.01 -0.62 5.09
N CYS A 101 12.01 -0.55 5.97
CA CYS A 101 12.85 0.61 6.24
C CYS A 101 14.34 0.34 5.98
N GLY A 102 14.71 0.23 4.70
CA GLY A 102 16.10 0.05 4.26
C GLY A 102 17.09 1.09 4.83
N LYS A 103 18.38 0.81 4.67
CA LYS A 103 19.52 1.58 5.22
C LYS A 103 19.86 2.87 4.43
N SER A 104 18.90 3.78 4.23
CA SER A 104 19.15 5.09 3.58
C SER A 104 18.82 6.25 4.52
N ASP A 105 19.55 7.35 4.37
CA ASP A 105 19.75 8.39 5.39
C ASP A 105 18.62 9.43 5.54
N THR A 106 17.61 9.44 4.65
CA THR A 106 16.41 10.28 4.78
C THR A 106 15.15 9.55 4.33
N ARG A 107 14.04 9.77 5.05
CA ARG A 107 12.77 9.05 4.88
C ARG A 107 11.58 9.87 5.32
N THR A 108 10.43 9.68 4.66
CA THR A 108 9.16 10.27 5.07
C THR A 108 8.23 9.21 5.67
N LEU A 109 7.72 9.52 6.87
CA LEU A 109 6.70 8.74 7.55
C LEU A 109 5.38 9.49 7.51
N PHE A 110 4.35 8.89 6.92
CA PHE A 110 2.99 9.42 6.94
C PHE A 110 2.22 8.87 8.14
N SER A 111 1.68 9.77 8.96
CA SER A 111 0.62 9.49 9.92
C SER A 111 -0.71 9.81 9.24
N ILE A 112 -1.59 8.82 9.10
CA ILE A 112 -2.85 8.96 8.38
C ILE A 112 -3.98 8.60 9.35
N GLU A 113 -4.87 9.55 9.62
CA GLU A 113 -6.12 9.27 10.32
C GLU A 113 -7.12 8.64 9.34
N SER A 114 -7.37 7.35 9.50
CA SER A 114 -8.37 6.67 8.69
C SER A 114 -9.74 6.84 9.34
N PHE A 115 -10.68 7.43 8.61
CA PHE A 115 -12.11 7.29 8.90
C PHE A 115 -12.56 5.83 8.66
N PRO A 116 -13.73 5.40 9.18
CA PRO A 116 -14.19 4.01 9.05
C PRO A 116 -14.11 3.54 7.60
N GLY A 117 -13.18 2.64 7.34
CA GLY A 117 -12.72 2.28 6.00
C GLY A 117 -12.48 0.78 5.85
N LYS A 118 -12.24 0.36 4.60
CA LYS A 118 -11.97 -1.04 4.25
C LYS A 118 -10.46 -1.22 4.10
N ILE A 119 -9.78 -1.51 5.20
CA ILE A 119 -8.34 -1.78 5.22
C ILE A 119 -8.13 -3.28 5.47
N GLN A 120 -7.26 -3.92 4.71
CA GLN A 120 -6.81 -5.27 5.05
C GLN A 120 -5.72 -5.15 6.13
N LEU A 121 -6.11 -5.23 7.40
CA LEU A 121 -5.14 -5.39 8.48
C LEU A 121 -4.60 -6.81 8.45
N LYS A 122 -3.34 -6.98 8.08
CA LYS A 122 -2.57 -8.11 8.59
C LYS A 122 -2.24 -7.79 10.05
N THR A 123 -3.12 -8.18 10.96
CA THR A 123 -2.67 -8.51 12.30
C THR A 123 -1.67 -9.65 12.15
N ASN A 124 -0.40 -9.39 12.47
CA ASN A 124 0.53 -10.46 12.75
C ASN A 124 -0.03 -11.17 14.00
N LEU A 125 -0.86 -12.18 13.78
CA LEU A 125 -1.17 -13.18 14.79
C LEU A 125 0.15 -13.87 15.13
N CYS A 126 0.38 -13.97 16.44
CA CYS A 126 1.56 -14.44 17.14
C CYS A 126 2.32 -15.60 16.49
#